data_AF-A0A529L5K7-F1
#
_entry.id   AF-A0A529L5K7-F1
#
_cell.length_a   1.000
_cell.length_b   1.000
_cell.length_c   1.000
_cell.angle_alpha   90.00
_cell.angle_beta   90.00
_cell.angle_gamma   90.00
#
_symmetry.space_group_name_H-M   'P 1'
#
loop_
_entity.id
_entity.type
_entity.pdbx_description
1 polymer ?
#
loop_
_entity_poly.entity_id
_entity_poly.type
_entity_poly.pdbx_seq_one_letter_code
_entity_poly.pdbx_strand_id
1 'polypeptide(L)'
;EHKYSKIESEKQVKPGKSTDGWLGITDKYWAVTLVPTEKQPFQPNFSYFDFNTGPHSHSYQSDFLTDAINVDAGQSATVETEIFAGAKEVGKINAYENDRHIRQFNLVIDWGWFYFITKPMFWLIDTLYKFFGNFGLAILATTVIVKALFFPLANKSYASMANMKKVQPKMLEIREKYADDKMKQQQAMMELYKTEKINPIAGCWPVALQIPVFFSLYKVLYITIEMRHAPFFGWIQDLAAPDPTSIFN
;
A
#
# COMPACT_ATOMS: atom_id res chain seq x y z
N GLU A 1 0.00 -8.98 -10.97
CA GLU A 1 0.72 -7.78 -11.46
C GLU A 1 2.10 -8.18 -11.98
N HIS A 2 2.51 -7.64 -13.13
CA HIS A 2 3.86 -7.82 -13.67
C HIS A 2 4.56 -6.46 -13.71
N LYS A 3 5.79 -6.39 -13.20
CA LYS A 3 6.58 -5.15 -13.24
C LYS A 3 7.04 -4.86 -14.66
N TYR A 4 7.13 -3.58 -15.03
CA TYR A 4 7.64 -3.15 -16.33
C TYR A 4 9.02 -3.71 -16.65
N SER A 5 9.95 -3.69 -15.68
CA SER A 5 11.30 -4.26 -15.86
C SER A 5 11.29 -5.75 -16.18
N LYS A 6 10.32 -6.51 -15.65
CA LYS A 6 10.15 -7.92 -15.98
C LYS A 6 9.71 -8.09 -17.43
N ILE A 7 8.70 -7.35 -17.87
CA ILE A 7 8.19 -7.39 -19.25
C ILE A 7 9.28 -6.97 -20.25
N GLU A 8 10.08 -5.96 -19.90
CA GLU A 8 11.20 -5.50 -20.71
C GLU A 8 12.30 -6.58 -20.88
N SER A 9 12.61 -7.31 -19.80
CA SER A 9 13.58 -8.41 -19.83
C SER A 9 13.07 -9.64 -20.59
N GLU A 10 11.79 -9.99 -20.41
CA GLU A 10 11.18 -11.18 -21.01
C GLU A 10 10.65 -10.92 -22.43
N LYS A 11 10.56 -9.65 -22.84
CA LYS A 11 9.95 -9.12 -24.09
C LYS A 11 8.45 -9.40 -24.24
N GLN A 12 7.98 -10.54 -23.73
CA GLN A 12 6.59 -10.95 -23.77
C GLN A 12 6.24 -11.79 -22.55
N VAL A 13 5.10 -11.48 -21.92
CA VAL A 13 4.54 -12.25 -20.81
C VAL A 13 3.11 -12.63 -21.17
N LYS A 14 2.83 -13.94 -21.20
CA LYS A 14 1.50 -14.50 -21.45
C LYS A 14 0.99 -15.22 -20.20
N PRO A 15 0.17 -14.57 -19.37
CA PRO A 15 -0.57 -15.26 -18.30
C PRO A 15 -1.42 -16.40 -18.86
N GLY A 16 -1.93 -17.30 -18.00
CA GLY A 16 -2.87 -18.32 -18.46
C GLY A 16 -4.15 -17.73 -19.05
N LYS A 17 -4.85 -18.50 -19.91
CA LYS A 17 -6.20 -18.15 -20.36
C LYS A 17 -7.12 -17.89 -19.16
N SER A 18 -7.97 -16.88 -19.29
CA SER A 18 -8.98 -16.52 -18.28
C SER A 18 -10.34 -16.43 -18.95
N THR A 19 -11.40 -16.69 -18.20
CA THR A 19 -12.78 -16.48 -18.64
C THR A 19 -13.40 -15.23 -18.01
N ASP A 20 -12.67 -14.54 -17.13
CA ASP A 20 -13.14 -13.32 -16.49
C ASP A 20 -11.97 -12.44 -16.02
N GLY A 21 -12.28 -11.22 -15.59
CA GLY A 21 -11.31 -10.27 -15.06
C GLY A 21 -10.96 -9.18 -16.07
N TRP A 22 -9.76 -8.63 -15.91
CA TRP A 22 -9.31 -7.45 -16.64
C TRP A 22 -7.78 -7.48 -16.79
N LEU A 23 -7.28 -6.69 -17.72
CA LEU A 23 -5.84 -6.50 -17.95
C LEU A 23 -5.58 -5.05 -18.35
N GLY A 24 -4.37 -4.57 -18.16
CA GLY A 24 -4.05 -3.21 -18.54
C GLY A 24 -2.70 -2.74 -18.05
N ILE A 25 -2.48 -1.45 -18.23
CA ILE A 25 -1.27 -0.74 -17.88
C ILE A 25 -1.65 0.35 -16.87
N THR A 26 -0.86 0.48 -15.81
CA THR A 26 -1.10 1.46 -14.75
C THR A 26 0.19 2.16 -14.37
N ASP A 27 0.06 3.39 -13.89
CA ASP A 27 1.10 4.09 -13.16
C ASP A 27 0.66 4.34 -11.71
N LYS A 28 1.20 5.38 -11.06
CA LYS A 28 0.83 5.78 -9.70
C LYS A 28 -0.65 6.20 -9.58
N TYR A 29 -1.18 7.04 -10.46
CA TYR A 29 -2.50 7.67 -10.32
C TYR A 29 -3.48 7.34 -11.45
N TRP A 30 -3.01 6.88 -12.60
CA TRP A 30 -3.79 6.59 -13.78
C TRP A 30 -3.67 5.12 -14.19
N ALA A 31 -4.72 4.63 -14.86
CA ALA A 31 -4.68 3.33 -15.50
C ALA A 31 -5.49 3.34 -16.79
N VAL A 32 -5.07 2.46 -17.71
CA VAL A 32 -5.83 2.06 -18.89
C VAL A 32 -5.99 0.56 -18.85
N THR A 33 -7.23 0.08 -18.77
CA THR A 33 -7.53 -1.35 -18.66
C THR A 33 -8.61 -1.77 -19.65
N LEU A 34 -8.46 -2.98 -20.16
CA LEU A 34 -9.43 -3.69 -20.97
C LEU A 34 -10.16 -4.70 -20.08
N VAL A 35 -11.48 -4.78 -20.24
CA VAL A 35 -12.34 -5.75 -19.57
C VAL A 35 -13.11 -6.52 -20.64
N PRO A 36 -12.67 -7.75 -20.97
CA PRO A 36 -13.41 -8.62 -21.86
C PRO A 36 -14.79 -8.93 -21.26
N THR A 37 -15.86 -8.72 -22.02
CA THR A 37 -17.23 -9.00 -21.57
C THR A 37 -17.65 -10.43 -21.94
N GLU A 38 -18.84 -10.85 -21.48
CA GLU A 38 -19.47 -12.13 -21.84
C GLU A 38 -18.83 -13.44 -21.34
N LYS A 39 -17.85 -13.35 -20.44
CA LYS A 39 -17.14 -14.52 -19.87
C LYS A 39 -16.49 -15.45 -20.91
N GLN A 40 -16.21 -14.93 -22.11
CA GLN A 40 -15.53 -15.70 -23.14
C GLN A 40 -14.07 -15.93 -22.73
N PRO A 41 -13.50 -17.13 -23.00
CA PRO A 41 -12.08 -17.35 -22.77
C PRO A 41 -11.24 -16.35 -23.57
N PHE A 42 -10.33 -15.68 -22.90
CA PHE A 42 -9.35 -14.79 -23.50
C PHE A 42 -7.94 -15.14 -23.03
N GLN A 43 -6.97 -14.91 -23.90
CA GLN A 43 -5.55 -15.07 -23.64
C GLN A 43 -4.94 -13.67 -23.44
N PRO A 44 -4.60 -13.28 -22.20
CA PRO A 44 -3.91 -12.02 -21.94
C PRO A 44 -2.49 -12.05 -22.51
N ASN A 45 -2.01 -10.88 -22.94
CA ASN A 45 -0.67 -10.69 -23.42
C ASN A 45 -0.13 -9.32 -22.96
N PHE A 46 1.11 -9.33 -22.48
CA PHE A 46 1.88 -8.12 -22.22
C PHE A 46 3.14 -8.19 -23.06
N SER A 47 3.48 -7.12 -23.77
CA SER A 47 4.64 -7.10 -24.67
C SER A 47 5.42 -5.80 -24.53
N TYR A 48 6.74 -5.90 -24.70
CA TYR A 48 7.65 -4.77 -24.79
C TYR A 48 8.24 -4.74 -26.20
N PHE A 49 8.09 -3.61 -26.87
CA PHE A 49 8.66 -3.37 -28.18
C PHE A 49 9.79 -2.36 -28.07
N ASP A 50 10.93 -2.69 -28.68
CA ASP A 50 12.05 -1.78 -28.85
C ASP A 50 12.18 -1.46 -30.33
N PHE A 51 11.84 -0.23 -30.69
CA PHE A 51 11.81 0.25 -32.07
C PHE A 51 13.17 0.78 -32.54
N ASN A 52 14.15 0.93 -31.64
CA ASN A 52 15.51 1.43 -31.95
C ASN A 52 15.54 2.68 -32.84
N THR A 53 14.49 3.51 -32.82
CA THR A 53 14.32 4.67 -33.71
C THR A 53 13.75 5.87 -32.96
N GLY A 54 14.56 6.91 -32.78
CA GLY A 54 14.13 8.21 -32.24
C GLY A 54 13.86 8.27 -30.73
N PRO A 55 13.34 9.40 -30.23
CA PRO A 55 13.18 9.69 -28.80
C PRO A 55 12.13 8.85 -28.06
N HIS A 56 11.29 8.09 -28.77
CA HIS A 56 10.37 7.10 -28.20
C HIS A 56 10.75 5.70 -28.68
N SER A 57 11.95 5.27 -28.30
CA SER A 57 12.56 4.03 -28.79
C SER A 57 11.85 2.77 -28.31
N HIS A 58 10.88 2.85 -27.41
CA HIS A 58 10.22 1.68 -26.85
C HIS A 58 8.75 1.92 -26.49
N SER A 59 7.98 0.83 -26.42
CA SER A 59 6.60 0.85 -25.94
C SER A 59 6.24 -0.41 -25.15
N TYR A 60 5.27 -0.27 -24.26
CA TYR A 60 4.62 -1.38 -23.58
C TYR A 60 3.22 -1.54 -24.14
N GLN A 61 2.81 -2.78 -24.37
CA GLN A 61 1.49 -3.15 -24.86
C GLN A 61 0.82 -4.12 -23.88
N SER A 62 -0.48 -3.93 -23.69
CA SER A 62 -1.37 -4.87 -23.03
C SER A 62 -2.55 -5.12 -23.95
N ASP A 63 -2.76 -6.39 -24.30
CA ASP A 63 -3.81 -6.83 -25.22
C ASP A 63 -4.29 -8.23 -24.83
N PHE A 64 -5.41 -8.64 -25.39
CA PHE A 64 -5.90 -10.00 -25.24
C PHE A 64 -6.42 -10.53 -26.57
N LEU A 65 -6.40 -11.85 -26.71
CA LEU A 65 -6.98 -12.55 -27.84
C LEU A 65 -8.10 -13.47 -27.36
N THR A 66 -9.30 -13.34 -27.92
CA THR A 66 -10.41 -14.26 -27.67
C THR A 66 -10.30 -15.50 -28.55
N ASP A 67 -11.06 -16.54 -28.21
CA ASP A 67 -11.24 -17.67 -29.12
C ASP A 67 -11.98 -17.23 -30.41
N ALA A 68 -11.84 -18.04 -31.47
CA ALA A 68 -12.45 -17.74 -32.75
C ALA A 68 -13.98 -17.73 -32.64
N ILE A 69 -14.60 -16.68 -33.16
CA ILE A 69 -16.05 -16.54 -33.21
C ILE A 69 -16.52 -16.96 -34.60
N ASN A 70 -17.26 -18.07 -34.65
CA ASN A 70 -17.87 -18.54 -35.90
C ASN A 70 -19.19 -17.80 -36.12
N VAL A 71 -19.35 -17.20 -37.30
CA VAL A 71 -20.58 -16.50 -37.71
C VAL A 71 -21.09 -17.14 -38.98
N ASP A 72 -22.18 -17.89 -38.86
CA ASP A 72 -22.79 -18.60 -39.99
C ASP A 72 -23.48 -17.63 -40.97
N ALA A 73 -23.75 -18.11 -42.18
CA ALA A 73 -24.41 -17.32 -43.22
C ALA A 73 -25.76 -16.76 -42.74
N GLY A 74 -25.92 -15.44 -42.81
CA GLY A 74 -27.12 -14.73 -42.35
C GLY A 74 -27.17 -14.44 -40.84
N GLN A 75 -26.15 -14.83 -40.07
CA GLN A 75 -26.02 -14.49 -38.65
C GLN A 75 -25.15 -13.23 -38.44
N SER A 76 -25.23 -12.67 -37.24
CA SER A 76 -24.38 -11.57 -36.77
C SER A 76 -23.86 -11.89 -35.37
N ALA A 77 -22.61 -11.55 -35.09
CA ALA A 77 -22.03 -11.60 -33.75
C ALA A 77 -21.64 -10.19 -33.31
N THR A 78 -21.84 -9.90 -32.02
CA THR A 78 -21.39 -8.66 -31.38
C THR A 78 -20.31 -9.02 -30.38
N VAL A 79 -19.19 -8.30 -30.40
CA VAL A 79 -18.12 -8.42 -29.42
C VAL A 79 -18.03 -7.09 -28.70
N GLU A 80 -18.31 -7.13 -27.41
CA GLU A 80 -18.16 -5.97 -26.55
C GLU A 80 -16.87 -6.07 -25.74
N THR A 81 -16.30 -4.93 -25.41
CA THR A 81 -15.13 -4.84 -24.53
C THR A 81 -15.24 -3.52 -23.82
N GLU A 82 -15.19 -3.53 -22.51
CA GLU A 82 -15.18 -2.29 -21.75
C GLU A 82 -13.75 -1.79 -21.57
N ILE A 83 -13.60 -0.48 -21.61
CA ILE A 83 -12.31 0.19 -21.43
C ILE A 83 -12.46 1.18 -20.28
N PHE A 84 -11.60 1.05 -19.29
CA PHE A 84 -11.36 2.10 -18.32
C PHE A 84 -10.09 2.84 -18.73
N ALA A 85 -10.18 4.16 -18.85
CA ALA A 85 -9.03 5.02 -19.11
C ALA A 85 -9.20 6.29 -18.26
N GLY A 86 -8.47 6.40 -17.16
CA GLY A 86 -8.65 7.53 -16.26
C GLY A 86 -7.88 7.46 -14.95
N ALA A 87 -8.18 8.43 -14.09
CA ALA A 87 -7.63 8.52 -12.76
C ALA A 87 -8.23 7.44 -11.84
N LYS A 88 -7.38 6.89 -10.97
CA LYS A 88 -7.73 5.81 -10.05
C LYS A 88 -8.45 6.31 -8.81
N GLU A 89 -9.60 6.94 -9.02
CA GLU A 89 -10.50 7.33 -7.93
C GLU A 89 -11.12 6.09 -7.29
N VAL A 90 -10.85 5.88 -6.00
CA VAL A 90 -11.22 4.68 -5.25
C VAL A 90 -12.72 4.44 -5.29
N GLY A 91 -13.51 5.50 -5.11
CA GLY A 91 -14.97 5.45 -5.16
C GLY A 91 -15.50 4.95 -6.51
N LYS A 92 -14.97 5.48 -7.62
CA LYS A 92 -15.40 5.10 -8.98
C LYS A 92 -14.96 3.69 -9.33
N ILE A 93 -13.74 3.31 -8.99
CA ILE A 93 -13.23 1.95 -9.23
C ILE A 93 -14.07 0.92 -8.47
N ASN A 94 -14.38 1.17 -7.20
CA ASN A 94 -15.23 0.27 -6.42
C ASN A 94 -16.66 0.22 -6.96
N ALA A 95 -17.20 1.34 -7.45
CA ALA A 95 -18.50 1.36 -8.12
C ALA A 95 -18.49 0.50 -9.40
N TYR A 96 -17.48 0.66 -10.27
CA TYR A 96 -17.34 -0.18 -11.46
C TYR A 96 -17.16 -1.67 -11.12
N GLU A 97 -16.38 -2.02 -10.10
CA GLU A 97 -16.27 -3.40 -9.61
C GLU A 97 -17.65 -4.00 -9.29
N ASN A 98 -18.47 -3.25 -8.54
CA ASN A 98 -19.77 -3.73 -8.06
C ASN A 98 -20.84 -3.72 -9.15
N ASP A 99 -20.97 -2.60 -9.87
CA ASP A 99 -22.05 -2.34 -10.84
C ASP A 99 -21.85 -3.13 -12.13
N ARG A 100 -20.60 -3.32 -12.57
CA ARG A 100 -20.23 -4.07 -13.78
C ARG A 100 -19.75 -5.48 -13.47
N HIS A 101 -19.72 -5.88 -12.20
CA HIS A 101 -19.26 -7.20 -11.74
C HIS A 101 -17.84 -7.55 -12.23
N ILE A 102 -16.94 -6.56 -12.31
CA ILE A 102 -15.58 -6.75 -12.80
C ILE A 102 -14.74 -7.35 -11.66
N ARG A 103 -14.37 -8.62 -11.81
CA ARG A 103 -13.62 -9.34 -10.76
C ARG A 103 -12.36 -8.59 -10.33
N GLN A 104 -12.28 -8.24 -9.04
CA GLN A 104 -11.11 -7.66 -8.39
C GLN A 104 -10.59 -6.38 -9.07
N PHE A 105 -11.47 -5.55 -9.61
CA PHE A 105 -11.10 -4.30 -10.27
C PHE A 105 -10.43 -3.29 -9.33
N ASN A 106 -10.76 -3.32 -8.04
CA ASN A 106 -10.12 -2.51 -7.00
C ASN A 106 -8.62 -2.76 -6.81
N LEU A 107 -8.07 -3.83 -7.40
CA LEU A 107 -6.64 -4.14 -7.43
C LEU A 107 -5.88 -3.34 -8.51
N VAL A 108 -6.58 -2.55 -9.34
CA VAL A 108 -5.92 -1.53 -10.19
C VAL A 108 -5.22 -0.45 -9.36
N ILE A 109 -5.66 -0.27 -8.10
CA ILE A 109 -4.96 0.50 -7.09
C ILE A 109 -4.02 -0.43 -6.32
N ASP A 110 -2.72 -0.13 -6.35
CA ASP A 110 -1.72 -0.86 -5.57
C ASP A 110 -1.81 -0.48 -4.08
N TRP A 111 -2.60 -1.23 -3.32
CA TRP A 111 -2.76 -1.07 -1.87
C TRP A 111 -1.54 -1.50 -1.03
N GLY A 112 -0.52 -2.09 -1.68
CA GLY A 112 0.66 -2.64 -1.03
C GLY A 112 0.39 -3.92 -0.22
N TRP A 113 1.43 -4.41 0.44
CA TRP A 113 1.38 -5.66 1.20
C TRP A 113 0.39 -5.62 2.37
N PHE A 114 0.29 -4.47 3.05
CA PHE A 114 -0.61 -4.25 4.18
C PHE A 114 -2.02 -3.81 3.76
N TYR A 115 -2.53 -4.29 2.62
CA TYR A 115 -3.83 -3.85 2.07
C TYR A 115 -4.99 -3.96 3.07
N PHE A 116 -4.95 -4.93 3.97
CA PHE A 116 -5.95 -5.14 5.02
C PHE A 116 -5.94 -4.04 6.11
N ILE A 117 -4.86 -3.26 6.22
CA ILE A 117 -4.78 -2.04 7.04
C ILE A 117 -4.99 -0.81 6.16
N THR A 118 -4.36 -0.77 4.98
CA THR A 118 -4.41 0.36 4.05
C THR A 118 -5.83 0.68 3.58
N LYS A 119 -6.63 -0.33 3.20
CA LYS A 119 -8.02 -0.13 2.75
C LYS A 119 -8.92 0.46 3.87
N PRO A 120 -8.97 -0.12 5.10
CA PRO A 120 -9.70 0.50 6.21
C PRO A 120 -9.20 1.89 6.59
N MET A 121 -7.89 2.12 6.52
CA MET A 121 -7.31 3.45 6.79
C MET A 121 -7.80 4.48 5.77
N PHE A 122 -7.80 4.15 4.49
CA PHE A 122 -8.37 5.03 3.46
C PHE A 122 -9.85 5.29 3.71
N TRP A 123 -10.63 4.25 3.98
CA TRP A 123 -12.06 4.39 4.28
C TRP A 123 -12.31 5.34 5.46
N LEU A 124 -11.50 5.24 6.52
CA LEU A 124 -11.59 6.15 7.67
C LEU A 124 -11.28 7.59 7.27
N ILE A 125 -10.19 7.82 6.54
CA ILE A 125 -9.79 9.16 6.11
C ILE A 125 -10.83 9.76 5.16
N ASP A 126 -11.31 9.01 4.17
CA ASP A 126 -12.34 9.44 3.22
C ASP A 126 -13.66 9.77 3.94
N THR A 127 -14.05 8.96 4.93
CA THR A 127 -15.25 9.24 5.73
C THR A 127 -15.11 10.53 6.55
N LEU A 128 -13.94 10.74 7.18
CA LEU A 128 -13.66 11.97 7.92
C LEU A 128 -13.53 13.17 6.98
N TYR A 129 -13.01 12.98 5.77
CA TYR A 129 -12.96 14.02 4.74
C TYR A 129 -14.37 14.42 4.32
N LYS A 130 -15.29 13.47 4.08
CA LYS A 130 -16.70 13.76 3.77
C LYS A 130 -17.39 14.53 4.90
N PHE A 131 -16.92 14.40 6.14
CA PHE A 131 -17.44 15.14 7.29
C PHE A 131 -16.82 16.53 7.44
N PHE A 132 -15.50 16.68 7.29
CA PHE A 132 -14.80 17.96 7.51
C PHE A 132 -14.61 18.81 6.25
N GLY A 133 -14.68 18.22 5.06
CA GLY A 133 -14.34 18.86 3.78
C GLY A 133 -12.85 19.15 3.57
N ASN A 134 -11.97 18.71 4.47
CA ASN A 134 -10.52 18.98 4.43
C ASN A 134 -9.71 17.72 4.79
N PHE A 135 -8.83 17.29 3.88
CA PHE A 135 -8.05 16.07 4.06
C PHE A 135 -7.04 16.16 5.21
N GLY A 136 -6.45 17.32 5.46
CA GLY A 136 -5.52 17.46 6.58
C GLY A 136 -6.22 17.36 7.95
N LEU A 137 -7.43 17.91 8.08
CA LEU A 137 -8.26 17.68 9.27
C LEU A 137 -8.64 16.20 9.42
N ALA A 138 -8.97 15.55 8.31
CA ALA A 138 -9.27 14.11 8.31
C ALA A 138 -8.05 13.27 8.76
N ILE A 139 -6.84 13.61 8.32
CA ILE A 139 -5.59 12.94 8.72
C ILE A 139 -5.30 13.18 10.21
N LEU A 140 -5.47 14.40 10.70
CA LEU A 140 -5.29 14.71 12.13
C LEU A 140 -6.28 13.94 13.00
N ALA A 141 -7.56 13.94 12.63
CA ALA A 141 -8.58 13.16 13.32
C ALA A 141 -8.29 11.66 13.28
N THR A 142 -7.87 11.14 12.12
CA THR A 142 -7.44 9.74 11.96
C THR A 142 -6.28 9.42 12.91
N THR A 143 -5.30 10.31 13.02
CA THR A 143 -4.16 10.15 13.93
C THR A 143 -4.60 10.05 15.39
N VAL A 144 -5.54 10.90 15.82
CA VAL A 144 -6.10 10.85 17.18
C VAL A 144 -6.82 9.53 17.43
N ILE A 145 -7.66 9.08 16.50
CA ILE A 145 -8.40 7.81 16.60
C ILE A 145 -7.43 6.63 16.70
N VAL A 146 -6.45 6.56 15.81
CA VAL A 146 -5.44 5.49 15.81
C VAL A 146 -4.64 5.49 17.12
N LYS A 147 -4.21 6.66 17.60
CA LYS A 147 -3.52 6.77 18.90
C LYS A 147 -4.40 6.34 20.06
N ALA A 148 -5.69 6.68 20.05
CA ALA A 148 -6.63 6.25 21.09
C ALA A 148 -6.81 4.73 21.10
N LEU A 149 -6.91 4.09 19.92
CA LEU A 149 -6.97 2.63 19.81
C LEU A 149 -5.71 1.95 20.35
N PHE A 150 -4.53 2.52 20.09
CA PHE A 150 -3.26 1.99 20.59
C PHE A 150 -2.90 2.45 22.00
N PHE A 151 -3.68 3.34 22.62
CA PHE A 151 -3.37 3.91 23.92
C PHE A 151 -3.19 2.87 25.03
N PRO A 152 -4.03 1.81 25.17
CA PRO A 152 -3.82 0.79 26.19
C PRO A 152 -2.49 0.06 26.02
N LEU A 153 -2.08 -0.18 24.78
CA LEU A 153 -0.81 -0.84 24.46
C LEU A 153 0.38 0.08 24.74
N ALA A 154 0.29 1.34 24.30
CA ALA A 154 1.29 2.35 24.55
C ALA A 154 1.50 2.55 26.06
N ASN A 155 0.41 2.65 26.83
CA ASN A 155 0.47 2.80 28.29
C ASN A 155 1.20 1.64 28.98
N LYS A 156 0.94 0.39 28.57
CA LYS A 156 1.67 -0.78 29.09
C LYS A 156 3.17 -0.72 28.77
N SER A 157 3.52 -0.28 27.56
CA SER A 157 4.93 -0.12 27.18
C SER A 157 5.62 1.00 27.95
N TYR A 158 4.94 2.13 28.18
CA TYR A 158 5.44 3.20 29.05
C TYR A 158 5.70 2.72 30.47
N ALA A 159 4.79 1.94 31.06
CA ALA A 159 5.02 1.33 32.37
C ALA A 159 6.25 0.42 32.38
N SER A 160 6.44 -0.40 31.34
CA SER A 160 7.62 -1.26 31.22
C SER A 160 8.92 -0.45 31.08
N MET A 161 8.92 0.63 30.30
CA MET A 161 10.07 1.52 30.16
C MET A 161 10.41 2.26 31.46
N ALA A 162 9.38 2.68 32.22
CA ALA A 162 9.58 3.29 33.53
C ALA A 162 10.25 2.32 34.52
N ASN A 163 9.85 1.04 34.51
CA ASN A 163 10.51 0.01 35.32
C ASN A 163 11.94 -0.27 34.84
N MET A 164 12.19 -0.26 33.53
CA MET A 164 13.55 -0.37 32.98
C MET A 164 14.47 0.77 33.46
N LYS A 165 13.94 2.01 33.52
CA LYS A 165 14.69 3.16 34.04
C LYS A 165 15.06 3.00 35.53
N LYS A 166 14.22 2.36 36.34
CA LYS A 166 14.50 2.09 37.75
C LYS A 166 15.66 1.11 37.96
N VAL A 167 15.81 0.12 37.07
CA VAL A 167 16.87 -0.89 37.17
C VAL A 167 18.17 -0.48 36.47
N GLN A 168 18.18 0.65 35.76
CA GLN A 168 19.35 1.17 35.06
C GLN A 168 20.62 1.28 35.94
N PRO A 169 20.56 1.70 37.23
CA PRO A 169 21.73 1.70 38.10
C PRO A 169 22.29 0.29 38.33
N LYS A 170 21.44 -0.69 38.63
CA LYS A 170 21.85 -2.10 38.81
C LYS A 170 22.43 -2.70 37.53
N MET A 171 21.92 -2.29 36.37
CA MET A 171 22.48 -2.69 35.08
C MET A 171 23.90 -2.16 34.87
N LEU A 172 24.18 -0.93 35.35
CA LEU A 172 25.52 -0.35 35.29
C LEU A 172 26.48 -1.09 36.24
N GLU A 173 26.05 -1.39 37.46
CA GLU A 173 26.83 -2.19 38.41
C GLU A 173 27.20 -3.57 37.84
N ILE A 174 26.26 -4.27 37.19
CA ILE A 174 26.54 -5.55 36.50
C ILE A 174 27.55 -5.35 35.36
N ARG A 175 27.45 -4.24 34.62
CA ARG A 175 28.37 -3.95 33.52
C ARG A 175 29.79 -3.69 34.01
N GLU A 176 29.95 -2.97 35.13
CA GLU A 176 31.24 -2.70 35.76
C GLU A 176 31.82 -3.96 36.40
N LYS A 177 31.02 -4.74 37.13
CA LYS A 177 31.45 -5.96 37.84
C LYS A 177 31.92 -7.08 36.90
N TYR A 178 31.33 -7.18 35.71
CA TYR A 178 31.64 -8.22 34.72
C TYR A 178 32.15 -7.63 33.40
N ALA A 179 32.91 -6.53 33.44
CA ALA A 179 33.41 -5.85 32.24
C ALA A 179 34.22 -6.78 31.31
N ASP A 180 35.02 -7.68 31.90
CA ASP A 180 35.90 -8.60 31.16
C ASP A 180 35.22 -9.93 30.76
N ASP A 181 34.01 -10.21 31.26
CA ASP A 181 33.29 -11.47 31.04
C ASP A 181 31.89 -11.22 30.49
N LYS A 182 31.83 -11.06 29.16
CA LYS A 182 30.57 -10.82 28.43
C LYS A 182 29.51 -11.90 28.67
N MET A 183 29.94 -13.15 28.90
CA MET A 183 29.01 -14.26 29.12
C MET A 183 28.34 -14.13 30.49
N LYS A 184 29.12 -13.91 31.56
CA LYS A 184 28.56 -13.66 32.89
C LYS A 184 27.74 -12.38 32.94
N GLN A 185 28.16 -11.34 32.23
CA GLN A 185 27.40 -10.09 32.11
C GLN A 185 25.99 -10.33 31.53
N GLN A 186 25.88 -11.10 30.43
CA GLN A 186 24.57 -11.43 29.84
C GLN A 186 23.70 -12.28 30.77
N GLN A 187 24.28 -13.24 31.48
CA GLN A 187 23.56 -14.09 32.44
C GLN A 187 23.02 -13.27 33.62
N ALA A 188 23.87 -12.45 34.24
CA ALA A 188 23.47 -11.58 35.35
C ALA A 188 22.42 -10.54 34.92
N MET A 189 22.53 -10.01 33.71
CA MET A 189 21.53 -9.10 33.14
C MET A 189 20.17 -9.79 32.96
N MET A 190 20.15 -11.03 32.48
CA MET A 190 18.92 -11.79 32.30
C MET A 190 18.30 -12.19 33.65
N GLU A 191 19.12 -12.51 34.64
CA GLU A 191 18.67 -12.77 36.01
C GLU A 191 18.06 -11.52 36.66
N LEU A 192 18.68 -10.35 36.46
CA LEU A 192 18.12 -9.06 36.89
C LEU A 192 16.74 -8.81 36.25
N TYR A 193 16.59 -9.05 34.94
CA TYR A 193 15.29 -8.91 34.27
C TYR A 193 14.24 -9.89 34.82
N LYS A 194 14.61 -11.13 35.15
CA LYS A 194 13.69 -12.12 35.74
C LYS A 194 13.27 -11.75 37.15
N THR A 195 14.23 -11.34 37.99
CA THR A 195 13.99 -10.97 39.40
C THR A 195 13.11 -9.73 39.51
N GLU A 196 13.35 -8.72 38.67
CA GLU A 196 12.56 -7.48 38.62
C GLU A 196 11.29 -7.63 37.76
N LYS A 197 11.04 -8.81 37.17
CA LYS A 197 9.92 -9.12 36.28
C LYS A 197 9.77 -8.14 35.11
N ILE A 198 10.90 -7.71 34.55
CA ILE A 198 10.96 -6.76 33.43
C ILE A 198 11.09 -7.55 32.13
N ASN A 199 10.25 -7.21 31.15
CA ASN A 199 10.39 -7.73 29.79
C ASN A 199 11.12 -6.69 28.91
N PRO A 200 12.38 -6.93 28.52
CA PRO A 200 13.15 -5.98 27.69
C PRO A 200 12.55 -5.75 26.30
N ILE A 201 11.76 -6.69 25.79
CA ILE A 201 11.12 -6.61 24.45
C ILE A 201 9.78 -5.85 24.52
N ALA A 202 9.16 -5.73 25.69
CA ALA A 202 7.90 -5.00 25.84
C ALA A 202 8.01 -3.50 25.49
N GLY A 203 9.23 -2.93 25.52
CA GLY A 203 9.51 -1.56 25.10
C GLY A 203 9.44 -1.34 23.58
N CYS A 204 9.83 -2.33 22.76
CA CYS A 204 9.85 -2.19 21.30
C CYS A 204 8.54 -2.64 20.63
N TRP A 205 7.67 -3.34 21.36
CA TRP A 205 6.40 -3.85 20.84
C TRP A 205 5.48 -2.77 20.23
N PRO A 206 5.31 -1.57 20.83
CA PRO A 206 4.49 -0.53 20.21
C PRO A 206 5.08 -0.04 18.89
N VAL A 207 6.41 0.08 18.79
CA VAL A 207 7.08 0.53 17.57
C VAL A 207 6.90 -0.50 16.46
N ALA A 208 7.12 -1.79 16.78
CA ALA A 208 6.93 -2.88 15.82
C ALA A 208 5.51 -2.92 15.25
N LEU A 209 4.50 -2.69 16.10
CA LEU A 209 3.11 -2.65 15.67
C LEU A 209 2.74 -1.36 14.93
N GLN A 210 3.36 -0.23 15.29
CA GLN A 210 3.14 1.07 14.64
C GLN A 210 3.73 1.11 13.22
N ILE A 211 4.83 0.39 12.95
CA ILE A 211 5.51 0.39 11.65
C ILE A 211 4.53 0.02 10.50
N PRO A 212 3.79 -1.10 10.53
CA PRO A 212 2.79 -1.41 9.51
C PRO A 212 1.72 -0.32 9.34
N VAL A 213 1.24 0.26 10.45
CA VAL A 213 0.22 1.33 10.42
C VAL A 213 0.75 2.59 9.74
N PHE A 214 1.99 2.96 10.04
CA PHE A 214 2.66 4.08 9.39
C PHE A 214 2.85 3.84 7.89
N PHE A 215 3.33 2.66 7.50
CA PHE A 215 3.46 2.30 6.09
C PHE A 215 2.12 2.32 5.35
N SER A 216 1.04 1.83 5.98
CA SER A 216 -0.30 1.92 5.41
C SER A 216 -0.76 3.37 5.25
N LEU A 217 -0.59 4.23 6.27
CA LEU A 217 -0.97 5.64 6.16
C LEU A 217 -0.18 6.34 5.05
N TYR A 218 1.14 6.15 5.01
CA TYR A 218 1.99 6.65 3.93
C TYR A 218 1.53 6.15 2.57
N LYS A 219 1.24 4.85 2.45
CA LYS A 219 0.80 4.24 1.20
C LYS A 219 -0.52 4.84 0.73
N VAL A 220 -1.51 5.04 1.62
CA VAL A 220 -2.76 5.73 1.30
C VAL A 220 -2.46 7.11 0.72
N LEU A 221 -1.76 7.97 1.47
CA LEU A 221 -1.41 9.33 1.04
C LEU A 221 -0.67 9.36 -0.29
N TYR A 222 0.18 8.37 -0.52
CA TYR A 222 0.98 8.27 -1.73
C TYR A 222 0.15 7.85 -2.94
N ILE A 223 -0.73 6.85 -2.86
CA ILE A 223 -1.38 6.26 -4.04
C ILE A 223 -2.72 6.90 -4.41
N THR A 224 -3.41 7.53 -3.47
CA THR A 224 -4.78 8.01 -3.70
C THR A 224 -4.76 9.33 -4.45
N ILE A 225 -5.38 9.35 -5.63
CA ILE A 225 -5.51 10.58 -6.45
C ILE A 225 -6.30 11.66 -5.72
N GLU A 226 -7.20 11.28 -4.82
CA GLU A 226 -8.05 12.16 -4.02
C GLU A 226 -7.25 13.18 -3.19
N MET A 227 -6.04 12.81 -2.78
CA MET A 227 -5.16 13.65 -1.97
C MET A 227 -4.16 14.45 -2.82
N ARG A 228 -4.07 14.16 -4.12
CA ARG A 228 -3.19 14.89 -5.04
C ARG A 228 -3.70 16.32 -5.19
N HIS A 229 -2.82 17.29 -4.93
CA HIS A 229 -3.16 18.72 -4.95
C HIS A 229 -4.25 19.11 -3.94
N ALA A 230 -4.45 18.31 -2.89
CA ALA A 230 -5.35 18.68 -1.80
C ALA A 230 -4.63 19.66 -0.86
N PRO A 231 -5.12 20.89 -0.68
CA PRO A 231 -4.53 21.84 0.25
C PRO A 231 -4.87 21.46 1.70
N PHE A 232 -4.02 21.88 2.64
CA PHE A 232 -4.32 21.77 4.06
C PHE A 232 -4.51 23.13 4.72
N PHE A 233 -3.41 23.79 5.09
CA PHE A 233 -3.40 25.05 5.80
C PHE A 233 -2.10 25.82 5.51
N GLY A 234 -2.20 27.14 5.36
CA GLY A 234 -1.04 28.02 5.14
C GLY A 234 -0.28 27.72 3.84
N TRP A 235 0.98 27.32 3.96
CA TRP A 235 1.89 27.04 2.83
C TRP A 235 1.73 25.64 2.23
N ILE A 236 0.97 24.75 2.88
CA ILE A 236 0.76 23.37 2.41
C ILE A 236 -0.37 23.36 1.38
N GLN A 237 0.01 23.37 0.10
CA GLN A 237 -0.89 23.38 -1.06
C GLN A 237 -1.12 21.98 -1.66
N ASP A 238 -0.31 20.99 -1.29
CA ASP A 238 -0.44 19.62 -1.79
C ASP A 238 -0.02 18.61 -0.71
N LEU A 239 -0.99 17.89 -0.15
CA LEU A 239 -0.76 16.85 0.85
C LEU A 239 -0.03 15.60 0.33
N ALA A 240 -0.01 15.39 -1.00
CA ALA A 240 0.68 14.27 -1.62
C ALA A 240 2.12 14.60 -2.07
N ALA A 241 2.55 15.86 -1.92
CA ALA A 241 3.88 16.33 -2.28
C ALA A 241 4.76 16.56 -1.04
N PRO A 242 6.11 16.59 -1.19
CA PRO A 242 7.01 17.03 -0.14
C PRO A 242 6.69 18.47 0.32
N ASP A 243 6.88 18.75 1.61
CA ASP A 243 6.67 20.11 2.15
C ASP A 243 7.66 21.11 1.50
N PRO A 244 7.17 22.19 0.88
CA PRO A 244 8.02 23.19 0.22
C PRO A 244 8.93 23.96 1.18
N THR A 245 8.65 23.96 2.48
CA THR A 245 9.48 24.58 3.52
C THR A 245 10.58 23.67 4.06
N SER A 246 10.61 22.41 3.63
CA SER A 246 11.64 21.45 4.00
C SER A 246 12.93 21.70 3.22
N ILE A 247 13.65 22.76 3.58
CA ILE A 247 14.94 23.15 2.95
C ILE A 247 16.08 22.14 3.26
N PHE A 248 15.84 21.20 4.19
CA PHE A 248 16.85 20.28 4.73
C PHE A 248 16.47 18.79 4.74
N ASN A 249 15.42 18.36 4.00
CA ASN A 249 15.22 16.92 3.70
C ASN A 249 15.77 16.56 2.34
#